data_AF-A0A6V8EAE4-F1
#
_entry.id   AF-A0A6V8EAE4-F1
#
_cell.length_a   1.000
_cell.length_b   1.000
_cell.length_c   1.000
_cell.angle_alpha   90.00
_cell.angle_beta   90.00
_cell.angle_gamma   90.00
#
_symmetry.space_group_name_H-M   'P 1'
#
loop_
_entity.id
_entity.type
_entity.pdbx_description
1 polymer ?
#
loop_
_entity_poly.entity_id
_entity_poly.type
_entity_poly.pdbx_seq_one_letter_code
_entity_poly.pdbx_strand_id
1 'polypeptide(L)'
;MILAESTIVWILLIFDALIGVVLIIGSRSQPFPTPAKRFGTLMLIIAGLLFMGQSAENPTSLEAHLGILSVVGAFGLVTGIHHMLNTRREVLVAPMAGFMFCVGVTGLITQTWEDLTRFEHWAGFFALVVLAGGQTWLVFRGLLIGRLPLAWSQAGMVALHKGQLHGPHGAIECFEKAWDGDEEHLNPMAYSALYKITQFLDLDEQAAHWNSLFLESGGNNAVAVEWLDAVDECLSKMGHHTEQLGEE
;
A
#
# COMPACT_ATOMS: atom_id res chain seq x y z
N MET A 1 -16.26 -33.55 4.33
CA MET A 1 -15.64 -32.47 3.53
C MET A 1 -16.20 -32.52 2.10
N ILE A 2 -16.71 -31.43 1.52
CA ILE A 2 -17.37 -31.44 0.19
C ILE A 2 -16.34 -31.53 -0.96
N LEU A 3 -15.10 -31.12 -0.73
CA LEU A 3 -13.99 -31.19 -1.67
C LEU A 3 -12.91 -32.16 -1.19
N ALA A 4 -12.16 -32.75 -2.11
CA ALA A 4 -10.98 -33.54 -1.78
C ALA A 4 -9.83 -32.63 -1.28
N GLU A 5 -9.00 -33.15 -0.37
CA GLU A 5 -7.87 -32.41 0.22
C GLU A 5 -6.92 -31.85 -0.86
N SER A 6 -6.59 -32.67 -1.85
CA SER A 6 -5.75 -32.25 -3.00
C SER A 6 -6.35 -31.06 -3.74
N THR A 7 -7.67 -31.02 -3.93
CA THR A 7 -8.37 -29.89 -4.54
C THR A 7 -8.23 -28.61 -3.70
N ILE A 8 -8.33 -28.73 -2.37
CA ILE A 8 -8.16 -27.59 -1.46
C ILE A 8 -6.75 -27.04 -1.55
N VAL A 9 -5.73 -27.90 -1.57
CA VAL A 9 -4.33 -27.47 -1.69
C VAL A 9 -4.08 -26.68 -2.98
N TRP A 10 -4.61 -27.15 -4.12
CA TRP A 10 -4.51 -26.41 -5.38
C TRP A 10 -5.22 -25.06 -5.35
N ILE A 11 -6.38 -24.98 -4.68
CA ILE A 11 -7.09 -23.71 -4.49
C ILE A 11 -6.26 -22.74 -3.63
N LEU A 12 -5.64 -23.23 -2.55
CA LEU A 12 -4.77 -22.42 -1.68
C LEU A 12 -3.55 -21.89 -2.45
N LEU A 13 -2.92 -22.70 -3.29
CA LEU A 13 -1.81 -22.27 -4.14
C LEU A 13 -2.21 -21.16 -5.11
N ILE A 14 -3.37 -21.30 -5.76
CA ILE A 14 -3.91 -20.28 -6.66
C ILE A 14 -4.21 -19.00 -5.88
N PHE A 15 -4.79 -19.13 -4.68
CA PHE A 15 -5.06 -18.00 -3.79
C PHE A 15 -3.78 -17.25 -3.41
N ASP A 16 -2.72 -17.94 -3.02
CA ASP A 16 -1.44 -17.33 -2.64
C ASP A 16 -0.79 -16.58 -3.81
N ALA A 17 -0.78 -17.23 -4.98
CA ALA A 17 -0.28 -16.62 -6.20
C ALA A 17 -1.09 -15.38 -6.58
N LEU A 18 -2.42 -15.44 -6.47
CA LEU A 18 -3.31 -14.31 -6.76
C LEU A 18 -3.05 -13.14 -5.82
N ILE A 19 -2.91 -13.38 -4.52
CA ILE A 19 -2.56 -12.34 -3.54
C ILE A 19 -1.23 -11.68 -3.91
N GLY A 20 -0.20 -12.46 -4.25
CA GLY A 20 1.09 -11.94 -4.69
C GLY A 20 0.99 -11.04 -5.93
N VAL A 21 0.23 -11.47 -6.94
CA VAL A 21 -0.01 -10.70 -8.17
C VAL A 21 -0.78 -9.40 -7.87
N VAL A 22 -1.86 -9.47 -7.09
CA VAL A 22 -2.68 -8.31 -6.73
C VAL A 22 -1.84 -7.28 -5.97
N LEU A 23 -0.99 -7.72 -5.04
CA LEU A 23 -0.09 -6.83 -4.31
C LEU A 23 0.91 -6.11 -5.24
N ILE A 24 1.50 -6.82 -6.19
CA ILE A 24 2.46 -6.23 -7.13
C ILE A 24 1.77 -5.25 -8.07
N ILE A 25 0.62 -5.60 -8.65
CA ILE A 25 -0.11 -4.73 -9.55
C ILE A 25 -0.67 -3.52 -8.79
N GLY A 26 -1.34 -3.75 -7.67
CA GLY A 26 -1.95 -2.72 -6.83
C GLY A 26 -0.93 -1.76 -6.21
N SER A 27 0.32 -2.20 -6.00
CA SER A 27 1.39 -1.33 -5.48
C SER A 27 1.64 -0.11 -6.35
N ARG A 28 1.39 -0.19 -7.67
CA ARG A 28 1.62 0.93 -8.60
C ARG A 28 0.74 2.14 -8.31
N SER A 29 -0.43 1.92 -7.72
CA SER A 29 -1.38 2.97 -7.36
C SER A 29 -1.13 3.53 -5.96
N GLN A 30 -0.09 3.08 -5.25
CA GLN A 30 0.28 3.56 -3.92
C GLN A 30 1.37 4.64 -4.04
N PRO A 31 1.40 5.64 -3.13
CA PRO A 31 2.43 6.67 -3.10
C PRO A 31 3.83 6.08 -2.88
N PHE A 32 3.93 5.07 -2.02
CA PHE A 32 5.15 4.30 -1.79
C PHE A 32 4.94 2.84 -2.21
N PRO A 33 5.31 2.45 -3.45
CA PRO A 33 4.99 1.12 -3.99
C PRO A 33 5.80 -0.02 -3.35
N THR A 34 6.93 0.29 -2.71
CA THR A 34 7.92 -0.70 -2.29
C THR A 34 7.40 -1.74 -1.28
N PRO A 35 6.67 -1.39 -0.21
CA PRO A 35 6.22 -2.37 0.79
C PRO A 35 5.30 -3.44 0.18
N ALA A 36 4.23 -3.02 -0.50
CA ALA A 36 3.30 -3.93 -1.17
C ALA A 36 3.98 -4.77 -2.25
N LYS A 37 4.86 -4.18 -3.07
CA LYS A 37 5.62 -4.93 -4.08
C LYS A 37 6.54 -5.98 -3.47
N ARG A 38 7.25 -5.65 -2.38
CA ARG A 38 8.14 -6.60 -1.69
C ARG A 38 7.36 -7.75 -1.07
N PHE A 39 6.25 -7.44 -0.38
CA PHE A 39 5.39 -8.47 0.21
C PHE A 39 4.76 -9.36 -0.86
N GLY A 40 4.24 -8.78 -1.95
CA GLY A 40 3.71 -9.56 -3.08
C GLY A 40 4.77 -10.44 -3.75
N THR A 41 6.00 -9.95 -3.88
CA THR A 41 7.12 -10.75 -4.43
C THR A 41 7.47 -11.91 -3.51
N LEU A 42 7.53 -11.68 -2.19
CA LEU A 42 7.72 -12.75 -1.19
C LEU A 42 6.63 -13.81 -1.31
N MET A 43 5.38 -13.40 -1.49
CA MET A 43 4.26 -14.33 -1.66
C MET A 43 4.39 -15.18 -2.93
N LEU A 44 4.80 -14.60 -4.05
CA LEU A 44 5.04 -15.37 -5.28
C LEU A 44 6.20 -16.37 -5.12
N ILE A 45 7.25 -16.01 -4.37
CA ILE A 45 8.34 -16.93 -4.06
C ILE A 45 7.82 -18.10 -3.22
N ILE A 46 7.05 -17.81 -2.16
CA ILE A 46 6.47 -18.85 -1.29
C ILE A 46 5.52 -19.74 -2.09
N ALA A 47 4.62 -19.17 -2.88
CA ALA A 47 3.70 -19.92 -3.74
C ALA A 47 4.47 -20.81 -4.74
N GLY A 48 5.55 -20.30 -5.34
CA GLY A 48 6.42 -21.08 -6.23
C GLY A 48 7.11 -22.25 -5.53
N LEU A 49 7.63 -22.04 -4.31
CA LEU A 49 8.22 -23.11 -3.50
C LEU A 49 7.17 -24.17 -3.10
N LEU A 50 5.97 -23.75 -2.71
CA LEU A 50 4.89 -24.67 -2.37
C LEU A 50 4.37 -25.45 -3.58
N PHE A 51 4.29 -24.81 -4.75
CA PHE A 51 3.97 -25.46 -6.02
C PHE A 51 4.99 -26.55 -6.38
N MET A 52 6.29 -26.26 -6.21
CA MET A 52 7.35 -27.27 -6.38
C MET A 52 7.22 -28.40 -5.36
N GLY A 53 6.92 -28.08 -4.10
CA GLY A 53 6.68 -29.06 -3.03
C GLY A 53 5.48 -29.97 -3.31
N GLN A 54 4.40 -29.45 -3.92
CA GLN A 54 3.26 -30.26 -4.37
C GLN A 54 3.58 -31.21 -5.53
N SER A 55 4.58 -30.86 -6.33
CA SER A 55 4.98 -31.67 -7.49
C SER A 55 6.03 -32.75 -7.12
N ALA A 56 6.44 -32.84 -5.86
CA ALA A 56 7.41 -33.81 -5.37
C ALA A 56 6.76 -35.18 -5.06
N GLU A 57 7.59 -36.21 -4.90
CA GLU A 57 7.13 -37.57 -4.55
C GLU A 57 6.38 -37.61 -3.21
N ASN A 58 6.79 -36.75 -2.26
CA ASN A 58 6.08 -36.52 -1.01
C ASN A 58 5.49 -35.10 -1.02
N PRO A 59 4.22 -34.94 -1.42
CA PRO A 59 3.60 -33.63 -1.51
C PRO A 59 3.44 -33.00 -0.13
N THR A 60 3.62 -31.68 -0.06
CA THR A 60 3.43 -30.91 1.17
C THR A 60 1.98 -31.04 1.67
N SER A 61 1.77 -31.26 2.97
CA SER A 61 0.42 -31.48 3.53
C SER A 61 -0.45 -30.22 3.48
N LEU A 62 -1.78 -30.40 3.58
CA LEU A 62 -2.73 -29.29 3.73
C LEU A 62 -2.44 -28.46 4.99
N GLU A 63 -2.15 -29.12 6.12
CA GLU A 63 -1.79 -28.44 7.37
C GLU A 63 -0.57 -27.53 7.21
N ALA A 64 0.44 -27.96 6.46
CA ALA A 64 1.62 -27.15 6.19
C ALA A 64 1.28 -25.89 5.36
N HIS A 65 0.39 -26.00 4.37
CA HIS A 65 -0.08 -24.83 3.60
C HIS A 65 -0.79 -23.83 4.51
N LEU A 66 -1.76 -24.31 5.29
CA LEU A 66 -2.54 -23.50 6.21
C LEU A 66 -1.67 -22.86 7.31
N GLY A 67 -0.67 -23.60 7.81
CA GLY A 67 0.31 -23.12 8.77
C GLY A 67 1.17 -22.00 8.21
N ILE A 68 1.72 -22.16 7.00
CA ILE A 68 2.50 -21.11 6.33
C ILE A 68 1.64 -19.88 6.08
N LEU A 69 0.41 -20.07 5.61
CA LEU A 69 -0.52 -18.98 5.35
C LEU A 69 -0.85 -18.18 6.62
N SER A 70 -1.03 -18.88 7.74
CA SER A 70 -1.27 -18.27 9.05
C SER A 70 -0.06 -17.46 9.53
N VAL A 71 1.15 -18.02 9.46
CA VAL A 71 2.36 -17.35 9.95
C VAL A 71 2.70 -16.12 9.11
N VAL A 72 2.72 -16.27 7.78
CA VAL A 72 3.04 -15.17 6.86
C VAL A 72 1.94 -14.12 6.88
N GLY A 73 0.67 -14.55 6.92
CA GLY A 73 -0.48 -13.67 7.06
C GLY A 73 -0.43 -12.85 8.36
N ALA A 74 -0.10 -13.48 9.50
CA ALA A 74 0.03 -12.77 10.77
C ALA A 74 1.13 -11.70 10.73
N PHE A 75 2.31 -12.04 10.21
CA PHE A 75 3.42 -11.09 10.08
C PHE A 75 3.08 -9.94 9.13
N GLY A 76 2.51 -10.26 7.97
CA GLY A 76 2.04 -9.27 6.99
C GLY A 76 0.93 -8.37 7.58
N LEU A 77 0.06 -8.92 8.42
CA LEU A 77 -1.03 -8.18 9.04
C LEU A 77 -0.50 -7.14 10.04
N VAL A 78 0.39 -7.54 10.95
CA VAL A 78 0.97 -6.63 11.95
C VAL A 78 1.75 -5.52 11.26
N THR A 79 2.59 -5.87 10.30
CA THR A 79 3.39 -4.89 9.55
C THR A 79 2.50 -3.99 8.70
N GLY A 80 1.50 -4.54 8.01
CA GLY A 80 0.54 -3.79 7.20
C GLY A 80 -0.29 -2.80 8.02
N ILE A 81 -0.78 -3.20 9.20
CA ILE A 81 -1.52 -2.29 10.10
C ILE A 81 -0.63 -1.13 10.53
N HIS A 82 0.63 -1.40 10.88
CA HIS A 82 1.57 -0.34 11.25
C HIS A 82 1.81 0.63 10.08
N HIS A 83 1.99 0.12 8.86
CA HIS A 83 2.16 0.97 7.70
C HIS A 83 0.91 1.79 7.37
N MET A 84 -0.26 1.18 7.51
CA MET A 84 -1.56 1.80 7.24
C MET A 84 -1.94 2.87 8.25
N LEU A 85 -1.83 2.59 9.55
CA LEU A 85 -2.35 3.46 10.61
C LEU A 85 -1.31 4.46 11.13
N ASN A 86 -0.05 4.04 11.30
CA ASN A 86 0.96 4.86 11.95
C ASN A 86 1.73 5.68 10.91
N THR A 87 2.30 5.00 9.90
CA THR A 87 3.11 5.71 8.90
C THR A 87 2.29 6.30 7.76
N ARG A 88 1.04 5.82 7.59
CA ARG A 88 0.15 6.18 6.47
C ARG A 88 0.85 6.11 5.12
N ARG A 89 1.66 5.08 4.86
CA ARG A 89 2.45 4.97 3.62
C ARG A 89 1.78 4.15 2.53
N GLU A 90 0.96 3.18 2.93
CA GLU A 90 0.25 2.28 2.03
C GLU A 90 -0.88 1.58 2.78
N VAL A 91 -1.87 1.08 2.04
CA VAL A 91 -3.13 0.53 2.58
C VAL A 91 -3.43 -0.89 2.10
N LEU A 92 -2.53 -1.51 1.31
CA LEU A 92 -2.82 -2.74 0.58
C LEU A 92 -2.34 -4.00 1.31
N VAL A 93 -1.21 -3.94 2.01
CA VAL A 93 -0.63 -5.13 2.67
C VAL A 93 -1.53 -5.66 3.79
N ALA A 94 -2.08 -4.78 4.63
CA ALA A 94 -2.87 -5.20 5.80
C ALA A 94 -4.11 -6.03 5.42
N PRO A 95 -4.96 -5.58 4.47
CA PRO A 95 -6.12 -6.37 4.05
C PRO A 95 -5.75 -7.68 3.35
N MET A 96 -4.70 -7.68 2.52
CA MET A 96 -4.28 -8.88 1.80
C MET A 96 -3.68 -9.93 2.74
N ALA A 97 -2.80 -9.52 3.66
CA ALA A 97 -2.26 -10.40 4.68
C ALA A 97 -3.33 -10.87 5.67
N GLY A 98 -4.33 -10.03 5.95
CA GLY A 98 -5.50 -10.40 6.74
C GLY A 98 -6.34 -11.50 6.08
N PHE A 99 -6.54 -11.49 4.76
CA PHE A 99 -7.20 -12.59 4.05
C PHE A 99 -6.41 -13.90 4.21
N MET A 100 -5.10 -13.86 4.04
CA MET A 100 -4.25 -15.03 4.25
C MET A 100 -4.36 -15.56 5.67
N PHE A 101 -4.22 -14.68 6.67
CA PHE A 101 -4.32 -15.07 8.07
C PHE A 101 -5.68 -15.70 8.40
N CYS A 102 -6.77 -15.09 7.93
CA CYS A 102 -8.12 -15.62 8.13
C CYS A 102 -8.30 -16.99 7.48
N VAL A 103 -7.87 -17.18 6.23
CA VAL A 103 -7.97 -18.47 5.53
C VAL A 103 -7.12 -19.54 6.23
N GLY A 104 -5.88 -19.20 6.61
CA GLY A 104 -4.97 -20.13 7.28
C GLY A 104 -5.51 -20.58 8.63
N VAL A 105 -5.83 -19.63 9.52
CA VAL A 105 -6.30 -19.94 10.87
C VAL A 105 -7.66 -20.62 10.85
N THR A 106 -8.58 -20.16 10.01
CA THR A 106 -9.90 -20.82 9.85
C THR A 106 -9.71 -22.25 9.36
N GLY A 107 -8.85 -22.46 8.36
CA GLY A 107 -8.52 -23.79 7.87
C GLY A 107 -7.99 -24.71 8.98
N LEU A 108 -7.03 -24.25 9.77
CA LEU A 108 -6.46 -25.04 10.88
C LEU A 108 -7.51 -25.38 11.95
N ILE A 109 -8.36 -24.42 12.31
CA ILE A 109 -9.49 -24.65 13.23
C ILE A 109 -10.46 -25.68 12.65
N THR A 110 -10.74 -25.63 11.35
CA THR A 110 -11.65 -26.60 10.72
C THR A 110 -11.09 -28.02 10.66
N GLN A 111 -9.77 -28.19 10.54
CA GLN A 111 -9.13 -29.53 10.54
C GLN A 111 -9.29 -30.24 11.88
N THR A 112 -9.28 -29.49 12.99
CA THR A 112 -9.38 -30.04 14.34
C THR A 112 -10.80 -30.00 14.90
N TRP A 113 -11.77 -29.47 14.14
CA TRP A 113 -13.10 -29.12 14.65
C TRP A 113 -13.84 -30.29 15.29
N GLU A 114 -13.72 -31.50 14.74
CA GLU A 114 -14.40 -32.69 15.25
C GLU A 114 -13.84 -33.17 16.60
N ASP A 115 -12.57 -32.86 16.87
CA ASP A 115 -11.84 -33.29 18.07
C ASP A 115 -11.93 -32.28 19.23
N LEU A 116 -12.51 -31.10 18.99
CA LEU A 116 -12.62 -30.04 19.98
C LEU A 116 -13.69 -30.35 21.04
N THR A 117 -13.42 -29.92 22.27
CA THR A 117 -14.42 -29.88 23.34
C THR A 117 -15.46 -28.79 23.06
N ARG A 118 -16.63 -28.89 23.71
CA ARG A 118 -17.71 -27.88 23.58
C ARG A 118 -17.23 -26.45 23.90
N PHE A 119 -16.32 -26.30 24.86
CA PHE A 119 -15.75 -24.99 25.20
C PHE A 119 -14.87 -24.46 24.06
N GLU A 120 -14.01 -25.31 23.50
CA GLU A 120 -13.14 -24.95 22.37
C GLU A 120 -13.94 -24.65 21.10
N HIS A 121 -15.08 -25.32 20.86
CA HIS A 121 -16.00 -24.94 19.78
C HIS A 121 -16.50 -23.50 19.92
N TRP A 122 -16.91 -23.10 21.13
CA TRP A 122 -17.37 -21.72 21.38
C TRP A 122 -16.23 -20.71 21.26
N ALA A 123 -15.05 -21.03 21.78
CA ALA A 123 -13.87 -20.19 21.65
C ALA A 123 -13.45 -20.03 20.17
N GLY A 124 -13.42 -21.13 19.42
CA GLY A 124 -13.13 -21.15 17.99
C GLY A 124 -14.16 -20.35 17.18
N PHE A 125 -15.45 -20.56 17.45
CA PHE A 125 -16.51 -19.78 16.81
C PHE A 125 -16.34 -18.27 17.08
N PHE A 126 -16.11 -17.87 18.33
CA PHE A 126 -15.90 -16.48 18.68
C PHE A 126 -14.65 -15.90 18.00
N ALA A 127 -13.56 -16.66 17.95
CA ALA A 127 -12.35 -16.27 17.22
C ALA A 127 -12.64 -16.03 15.73
N LEU A 128 -13.40 -16.92 15.07
CA LEU A 128 -13.79 -16.76 13.68
C LEU A 128 -14.65 -15.50 13.45
N VAL A 129 -15.56 -15.18 14.35
CA VAL A 129 -16.37 -13.94 14.28
C VAL A 129 -15.47 -12.70 14.39
N VAL A 130 -14.52 -12.70 15.34
CA VAL A 130 -13.57 -11.60 15.51
C VAL A 130 -12.68 -11.45 14.29
N LEU A 131 -12.17 -12.55 13.73
CA LEU A 131 -11.35 -12.55 12.51
C LEU A 131 -12.14 -12.00 11.31
N ALA A 132 -13.38 -12.44 11.10
CA ALA A 132 -14.23 -11.97 10.01
C ALA A 132 -14.57 -10.48 10.14
N GLY A 133 -14.90 -10.02 11.36
CA GLY A 133 -15.15 -8.61 11.65
C GLY A 133 -13.91 -7.74 11.46
N GLY A 134 -12.77 -8.19 11.98
CA GLY A 134 -11.48 -7.53 11.80
C GLY A 134 -11.07 -7.43 10.32
N GLN A 135 -11.23 -8.51 9.56
CA GLN A 135 -10.93 -8.51 8.13
C GLN A 135 -11.84 -7.56 7.34
N THR A 136 -13.13 -7.54 7.67
CA THR A 136 -14.08 -6.60 7.06
C THR A 136 -13.64 -5.17 7.34
N TRP A 137 -13.32 -4.86 8.61
CA TRP A 137 -12.80 -3.53 8.97
C TRP A 137 -11.53 -3.16 8.20
N LEU A 138 -10.57 -4.09 8.03
CA LEU A 138 -9.36 -3.85 7.24
C LEU A 138 -9.66 -3.53 5.78
N VAL A 139 -10.57 -4.26 5.14
CA VAL A 139 -10.96 -4.00 3.75
C VAL A 139 -11.59 -2.61 3.61
N PHE A 140 -12.50 -2.24 4.52
CA PHE A 140 -13.11 -0.91 4.50
C PHE A 140 -12.08 0.18 4.78
N ARG A 141 -11.29 0.04 5.85
CA ARG A 141 -10.33 1.06 6.27
C ARG A 141 -9.19 1.23 5.26
N GLY A 142 -8.70 0.12 4.72
CA GLY A 142 -7.57 0.11 3.80
C GLY A 142 -7.99 0.38 2.35
N LEU A 143 -8.87 -0.44 1.78
CA LEU A 143 -9.14 -0.41 0.34
C LEU A 143 -10.23 0.58 -0.07
N LEU A 144 -11.26 0.78 0.76
CA LEU A 144 -12.40 1.64 0.43
C LEU A 144 -12.21 3.08 0.92
N ILE A 145 -11.72 3.25 2.14
CA ILE A 145 -11.56 4.55 2.80
C ILE A 145 -10.11 5.02 2.75
N GLY A 146 -9.13 4.15 2.51
CA GLY A 146 -7.71 4.43 2.65
C GLY A 146 -7.20 5.48 1.67
N ARG A 147 -7.42 6.74 2.00
CA ARG A 147 -6.87 7.90 1.31
C ARG A 147 -5.57 8.29 1.97
N LEU A 148 -4.62 8.70 1.14
CA LEU A 148 -3.25 8.97 1.55
C LEU A 148 -2.77 10.34 1.03
N PRO A 149 -3.54 11.44 1.19
CA PRO A 149 -3.15 12.75 0.66
C PRO A 149 -1.79 13.20 1.21
N LEU A 150 -1.60 13.07 2.52
CA LEU A 150 -0.32 13.35 3.18
C LEU A 150 0.84 12.51 2.61
N ALA A 151 0.60 11.24 2.31
CA ALA A 151 1.65 10.35 1.82
C ALA A 151 2.01 10.63 0.36
N TRP A 152 1.03 11.06 -0.44
CA TRP A 152 1.26 11.56 -1.79
C TRP A 152 2.07 12.86 -1.77
N SER A 153 1.77 13.81 -0.89
CA SER A 153 2.61 15.00 -0.69
C SER A 153 4.04 14.65 -0.26
N GLN A 154 4.21 13.68 0.64
CA GLN A 154 5.54 13.19 1.04
C GLN A 154 6.29 12.52 -0.11
N ALA A 155 5.61 11.69 -0.91
CA ALA A 155 6.19 11.07 -2.09
C ALA A 155 6.59 12.13 -3.13
N GLY A 156 5.78 13.17 -3.31
CA GLY A 156 6.07 14.32 -4.15
C GLY A 156 7.34 15.05 -3.74
N MET A 157 7.52 15.33 -2.44
CA MET A 157 8.76 15.93 -1.93
C MET A 157 9.98 15.02 -2.11
N VAL A 158 9.83 13.71 -1.91
CA VAL A 158 10.92 12.75 -2.15
C VAL A 158 11.31 12.71 -3.63
N ALA A 159 10.34 12.80 -4.55
CA ALA A 159 10.60 12.88 -5.98
C ALA A 159 11.27 14.21 -6.36
N LEU A 160 10.80 15.32 -5.78
CA LEU A 160 11.35 16.66 -5.97
C LEU A 160 12.82 16.74 -5.51
N HIS A 161 13.14 16.20 -4.32
CA HIS A 161 14.52 16.09 -3.83
C HIS A 161 15.44 15.28 -4.74
N LYS A 162 14.90 14.32 -5.51
CA LYS A 162 15.65 13.52 -6.48
C LYS A 162 15.75 14.18 -7.86
N GLY A 163 15.13 15.34 -8.05
CA GLY A 163 15.01 15.99 -9.35
C GLY A 163 14.08 15.27 -10.33
N GLN A 164 13.20 14.37 -9.84
CA GLN A 164 12.26 13.63 -10.67
C GLN A 164 10.92 14.37 -10.74
N LEU A 165 10.80 15.30 -11.69
CA LEU A 165 9.56 16.07 -11.88
C LEU A 165 8.46 15.26 -12.57
N HIS A 166 8.83 14.48 -13.59
CA HIS A 166 7.91 13.76 -14.47
C HIS A 166 7.97 12.23 -14.31
N GLY A 167 7.01 11.57 -14.96
CA GLY A 167 6.89 10.12 -15.02
C GLY A 167 6.14 9.51 -13.84
N PRO A 168 6.01 8.16 -13.81
CA PRO A 168 5.35 7.46 -12.71
C PRO A 168 6.02 7.80 -11.37
N HIS A 169 5.23 8.24 -10.41
CA HIS A 169 5.70 8.69 -9.09
C HIS A 169 6.64 9.91 -9.16
N GLY A 170 6.57 10.70 -10.23
CA GLY A 170 7.22 12.01 -10.30
C GLY A 170 6.55 13.04 -9.39
N ALA A 171 7.25 14.14 -9.10
CA ALA A 171 6.78 15.17 -8.17
C ALA A 171 5.41 15.72 -8.56
N ILE A 172 5.20 16.04 -9.85
CA ILE A 172 3.94 16.59 -10.35
C ILE A 172 2.78 15.60 -10.13
N GLU A 173 2.90 14.37 -10.61
CA GLU A 173 1.87 13.34 -10.46
C GLU A 173 1.54 13.08 -8.97
N CYS A 174 2.56 13.09 -8.11
CA CYS A 174 2.35 12.89 -6.69
C CYS A 174 1.54 14.03 -6.06
N PHE A 175 1.88 15.29 -6.34
CA PHE A 175 1.14 16.43 -5.80
C PHE A 175 -0.28 16.55 -6.39
N GLU A 176 -0.48 16.19 -7.66
CA GLU A 176 -1.83 16.13 -8.26
C GLU A 176 -2.72 15.09 -7.58
N LYS A 177 -2.15 14.00 -7.06
CA LYS A 177 -2.87 12.97 -6.31
C LYS A 177 -2.99 13.27 -4.81
N ALA A 178 -2.33 14.33 -4.33
CA ALA A 178 -2.22 14.63 -2.92
C ALA A 178 -3.36 15.52 -2.38
N TRP A 179 -4.10 16.23 -3.23
CA TRP A 179 -5.23 17.02 -2.79
C TRP A 179 -6.47 16.11 -2.57
N ASP A 180 -7.25 16.43 -1.53
CA ASP A 180 -8.43 15.68 -1.12
C ASP A 180 -9.54 16.65 -0.71
N GLY A 181 -10.77 16.40 -1.15
CA GLY A 181 -11.93 17.19 -0.76
C GLY A 181 -12.32 17.03 0.71
N ASP A 182 -11.97 15.89 1.33
CA ASP A 182 -12.27 15.64 2.76
C ASP A 182 -11.15 16.14 3.70
N GLU A 183 -9.91 16.28 3.22
CA GLU A 183 -8.76 16.83 3.95
C GLU A 183 -8.28 18.16 3.35
N GLU A 184 -9.22 19.10 3.16
CA GLU A 184 -8.97 20.36 2.44
C GLU A 184 -7.81 21.20 2.99
N HIS A 185 -7.52 21.07 4.29
CA HIS A 185 -6.40 21.74 4.95
C HIS A 185 -5.00 21.33 4.45
N LEU A 186 -4.86 20.19 3.75
CA LEU A 186 -3.59 19.76 3.15
C LEU A 186 -3.43 20.24 1.70
N ASN A 187 -4.53 20.61 1.04
CA ASN A 187 -4.54 21.02 -0.36
C ASN A 187 -3.61 22.22 -0.67
N PRO A 188 -3.53 23.26 0.20
CA PRO A 188 -2.61 24.37 -0.02
C PRO A 188 -1.15 23.94 -0.25
N MET A 189 -0.69 22.88 0.44
CA MET A 189 0.68 22.38 0.30
C MET A 189 0.93 21.77 -1.08
N ALA A 190 -0.03 21.01 -1.60
CA ALA A 190 0.04 20.43 -2.94
C ALA A 190 -0.04 21.50 -4.01
N TYR A 191 -0.98 22.46 -3.88
CA TYR A 191 -1.14 23.56 -4.83
C TYR A 191 0.08 24.47 -4.87
N SER A 192 0.68 24.80 -3.71
CA SER A 192 1.90 25.61 -3.67
C SER A 192 3.07 24.93 -4.38
N ALA A 193 3.21 23.61 -4.21
CA ALA A 193 4.25 22.84 -4.87
C ALA A 193 4.03 22.75 -6.38
N LEU A 194 2.80 22.46 -6.83
CA LEU A 194 2.44 22.42 -8.25
C LEU A 194 2.63 23.76 -8.93
N TYR A 195 2.22 24.86 -8.28
CA TYR A 195 2.46 26.22 -8.77
C TYR A 195 3.96 26.48 -8.97
N LYS A 196 4.79 26.23 -7.96
CA LYS A 196 6.24 26.47 -8.04
C LYS A 196 6.93 25.61 -9.11
N ILE A 197 6.55 24.34 -9.22
CA ILE A 197 7.11 23.43 -10.24
C ILE A 197 6.70 23.88 -11.64
N THR A 198 5.42 24.22 -11.87
CA THR A 198 4.94 24.66 -13.20
C THR A 198 5.50 26.02 -13.59
N GLN A 199 5.71 26.92 -12.62
CA GLN A 199 6.44 28.17 -12.83
C GLN A 199 7.90 27.91 -13.20
N PHE A 200 8.59 26.98 -12.53
CA PHE A 200 9.96 26.59 -12.86
C PHE A 200 10.09 25.97 -14.28
N LEU A 201 9.02 25.37 -14.79
CA LEU A 201 8.97 24.78 -16.13
C LEU A 201 8.45 25.75 -17.22
N ASP A 202 8.26 27.04 -16.90
CA ASP A 202 7.69 28.06 -17.80
C ASP A 202 6.32 27.66 -18.39
N LEU A 203 5.49 26.97 -17.59
CA LEU A 203 4.13 26.54 -17.96
C LEU A 203 3.07 27.51 -17.44
N ASP A 204 3.04 28.72 -18.00
CA ASP A 204 2.26 29.87 -17.50
C ASP A 204 0.78 29.58 -17.21
N GLU A 205 0.09 28.86 -18.10
CA GLU A 205 -1.34 28.55 -17.93
C GLU A 205 -1.58 27.63 -16.72
N GLN A 206 -0.76 26.60 -16.55
CA GLN A 206 -0.86 25.68 -15.43
C GLN A 206 -0.42 26.35 -14.13
N ALA A 207 0.63 27.17 -14.18
CA ALA A 207 1.07 27.96 -13.04
C ALA A 207 -0.03 28.91 -12.55
N ALA A 208 -0.74 29.59 -13.46
CA ALA A 208 -1.87 30.45 -13.12
C ALA A 208 -3.01 29.65 -12.47
N HIS A 209 -3.33 28.46 -13.01
CA HIS A 209 -4.36 27.58 -12.46
C HIS A 209 -4.04 27.12 -11.03
N TRP A 210 -2.83 26.59 -10.79
CA TRP A 210 -2.46 26.13 -9.45
C TRP A 210 -2.29 27.29 -8.46
N ASN A 211 -1.84 28.45 -8.93
CA ASN A 211 -1.75 29.65 -8.11
C ASN A 211 -3.13 30.15 -7.67
N SER A 212 -4.14 30.12 -8.55
CA SER A 212 -5.49 30.53 -8.17
C SER A 212 -6.06 29.63 -7.07
N LEU A 213 -5.93 28.31 -7.22
CA LEU A 213 -6.35 27.34 -6.19
C LEU A 213 -5.58 27.52 -4.87
N PHE A 214 -4.27 27.77 -4.96
CA PHE A 214 -3.44 28.04 -3.78
C PHE A 214 -3.90 29.30 -3.03
N LEU A 215 -4.17 30.39 -3.74
CA LEU A 215 -4.64 31.66 -3.17
C LEU A 215 -6.06 31.52 -2.59
N GLU A 216 -6.97 30.83 -3.28
CA GLU A 216 -8.32 30.51 -2.80
C GLU A 216 -8.28 29.71 -1.50
N SER A 217 -7.29 28.83 -1.35
CA SER A 217 -7.09 28.01 -0.16
C SER A 217 -6.31 28.72 0.97
N GLY A 218 -6.13 30.04 0.88
CA GLY A 218 -5.48 30.88 1.92
C GLY A 218 -4.02 31.26 1.64
N GLY A 219 -3.44 30.79 0.53
CA GLY A 219 -2.11 31.16 0.05
C GLY A 219 -1.01 30.90 1.09
N ASN A 220 -0.05 31.82 1.18
CA ASN A 220 1.11 31.69 2.08
C ASN A 220 0.74 31.58 3.57
N ASN A 221 -0.46 32.03 3.97
CA ASN A 221 -0.90 31.92 5.36
C ASN A 221 -1.40 30.51 5.70
N ALA A 222 -1.75 29.70 4.70
CA ALA A 222 -2.28 28.36 4.87
C ALA A 222 -1.20 27.27 4.90
N VAL A 223 0.06 27.63 4.59
CA VAL A 223 1.18 26.70 4.49
C VAL A 223 2.35 27.22 5.33
N ALA A 224 3.05 26.31 5.99
CA ALA A 224 4.25 26.65 6.75
C ALA A 224 5.34 27.20 5.82
N VAL A 225 6.06 28.22 6.26
CA VAL A 225 7.13 28.85 5.45
C VAL A 225 8.22 27.82 5.11
N GLU A 226 8.52 26.92 6.05
CA GLU A 226 9.49 25.84 5.88
C GLU A 226 9.15 24.90 4.71
N TRP A 227 7.86 24.72 4.41
CA TRP A 227 7.44 23.95 3.23
C TRP A 227 7.72 24.69 1.93
N LEU A 228 7.38 25.98 1.88
CA LEU A 228 7.62 26.82 0.71
C LEU A 228 9.12 26.91 0.40
N ASP A 229 9.93 27.14 1.44
CA ASP A 229 11.39 27.21 1.35
C ASP A 229 11.98 25.86 0.89
N ALA A 230 11.47 24.74 1.41
CA ALA A 230 11.94 23.42 1.00
C ALA A 230 11.68 23.12 -0.49
N VAL A 231 10.53 23.53 -1.01
CA VAL A 231 10.22 23.41 -2.44
C VAL A 231 11.15 24.28 -3.27
N ASP A 232 11.33 25.55 -2.89
CA ASP A 232 12.20 26.50 -3.59
C ASP A 232 13.68 26.06 -3.58
N GLU A 233 14.16 25.53 -2.45
CA GLU A 233 15.52 24.99 -2.34
C GLU A 233 15.74 23.81 -3.30
N CYS A 234 14.73 22.94 -3.47
CA CYS A 234 14.85 21.82 -4.41
C CYS A 234 14.89 22.31 -5.86
N LEU A 235 14.01 23.25 -6.24
CA LEU A 235 13.93 23.81 -7.58
C LEU A 235 15.17 24.62 -7.96
N SER A 236 15.67 25.45 -7.05
CA SER A 236 16.92 26.20 -7.27
C SER A 236 18.12 25.28 -7.49
N LYS A 237 18.26 24.22 -6.69
CA LYS A 237 19.32 23.20 -6.88
C LYS A 237 19.22 22.53 -8.25
N MET A 238 18.01 22.28 -8.76
CA MET A 238 17.82 21.74 -10.11
C MET A 238 18.21 22.74 -11.19
N GLY A 239 17.80 24.00 -11.08
CA GLY A 239 18.13 25.05 -12.04
C GLY A 239 19.65 25.25 -12.20
N HIS A 240 20.38 25.27 -11.08
CA HIS A 240 21.84 25.34 -11.09
C HIS A 240 22.51 24.13 -11.76
N HIS A 241 21.93 22.93 -11.67
CA HIS A 241 22.43 21.75 -12.35
C HIS A 241 22.19 21.78 -13.87
N THR A 242 21.07 22.35 -14.32
CA THR A 242 20.77 22.50 -15.75
C THR A 242 21.69 23.53 -16.43
N GLU A 243 22.06 24.62 -15.75
CA GLU A 243 23.01 25.61 -16.27
C GLU A 243 24.42 25.02 -16.43
N GLN A 244 24.91 24.22 -15.48
CA GLN A 244 26.24 23.58 -15.57
C GLN A 244 26.37 22.52 -16.67
N LEU A 245 25.29 21.79 -16.97
CA LEU A 245 25.25 20.80 -18.06
C LEU A 245 25.10 21.44 -19.45
N GLY A 246 24.70 22.71 -19.53
CA GLY A 246 24.62 23.47 -20.78
C GLY A 246 25.92 24.16 -21.19
N GLU A 247 26.94 24.16 -20.32
CA GLU A 247 28.25 24.79 -20.55
C GLU A 247 29.39 23.79 -20.86
N GLU A 248 29.12 22.48 -20.94
CA GLU A 248 30.03 21.43 -21.45
C GLU A 248 29.67 20.97 -22.88
#